data_AF-A0A2V7XYQ5-F1
#
_entry.id   AF-A0A2V7XYQ5-F1
#
_cell.length_a   1.000
_cell.length_b   1.000
_cell.length_c   1.000
_cell.angle_alpha   90.00
_cell.angle_beta   90.00
_cell.angle_gamma   90.00
#
_symmetry.space_group_name_H-M   'P 1'
#
loop_
_entity.id
_entity.type
_entity.pdbx_description
1 polymer ?
#
loop_
_entity_poly.entity_id
_entity_poly.type
_entity_poly.pdbx_seq_one_letter_code
_entity_poly.pdbx_strand_id
1 'polypeptide(L)'
;MLAFLSATFVRVLYATLRVQHIDSEKIEKLPQYIIAFWHEHLVMMLHSRYRRPIRVMVSRSKDGEYVAGAFSHYDVDVSRGSTTRGGTAALRGLIRAARQGSNIVFTPDGPKGPRRIAKEGIVMAAQATGLPILPIAFSAKKKS
;
A
#
# COMPACT_ATOMS: atom_id res chain seq x y z
N MET A 1 18.58 11.85 -3.05
CA MET A 1 19.17 11.66 -1.71
C MET A 1 18.14 11.28 -0.65
N LEU A 2 17.11 12.11 -0.39
CA LEU A 2 16.12 11.86 0.67
C LEU A 2 15.36 10.52 0.51
N ALA A 3 14.86 10.20 -0.69
CA ALA A 3 14.16 8.94 -0.96
C ALA A 3 15.02 7.69 -0.68
N PHE A 4 16.29 7.72 -1.08
CA PHE A 4 17.25 6.65 -0.82
C PHE A 4 17.54 6.49 0.68
N LEU A 5 17.71 7.61 1.40
CA LEU A 5 17.89 7.59 2.84
C LEU A 5 16.66 7.03 3.56
N SER A 6 15.44 7.41 3.14
CA SER A 6 14.20 6.85 3.69
C SER A 6 14.10 5.35 3.46
N ALA A 7 14.37 4.87 2.24
CA ALA A 7 14.35 3.44 1.93
C ALA A 7 15.42 2.68 2.73
N THR A 8 16.61 3.25 2.88
CA THR A 8 17.71 2.65 3.65
C THR A 8 17.36 2.57 5.13
N PHE A 9 16.82 3.65 5.71
CA PHE A 9 16.35 3.68 7.10
C PHE A 9 15.32 2.58 7.37
N VAL A 10 14.31 2.45 6.49
CA VAL A 10 13.30 1.40 6.63
C VAL A 10 13.92 0.01 6.50
N ARG A 11 14.84 -0.23 5.56
CA ARG A 11 15.55 -1.53 5.45
C ARG A 11 16.34 -1.87 6.71
N VAL A 12 17.08 -0.91 7.27
CA VAL A 12 17.83 -1.10 8.53
C VAL A 12 16.88 -1.37 9.68
N LEU A 13 15.79 -0.61 9.80
CA LEU A 13 14.76 -0.85 10.81
C LEU A 13 14.22 -2.28 10.70
N TYR A 14 13.86 -2.74 9.51
CA TYR A 14 13.41 -4.13 9.30
C TYR A 14 14.45 -5.17 9.67
N ALA A 15 15.73 -4.93 9.39
CA ALA A 15 16.81 -5.84 9.78
C ALA A 15 16.96 -5.99 11.31
N THR A 16 16.51 -4.99 12.09
CA THR A 16 16.48 -5.07 13.55
C THR A 16 15.24 -5.77 14.12
N LEU A 17 14.24 -6.07 13.27
CA LEU A 17 12.97 -6.67 13.69
C LEU A 17 12.93 -8.17 13.43
N ARG A 18 12.31 -8.92 14.36
CA ARG A 18 11.92 -10.31 14.12
C ARG A 18 10.52 -10.32 13.55
N VAL A 19 10.41 -10.40 12.23
CA VAL A 19 9.12 -10.37 11.51
C VAL A 19 8.60 -11.78 11.31
N GLN A 20 7.40 -12.03 11.83
CA GLN A 20 6.62 -13.23 11.54
C GLN A 20 5.42 -12.85 10.68
N HIS A 21 5.20 -13.57 9.58
CA HIS A 21 3.98 -13.46 8.80
C HIS A 21 2.99 -14.51 9.30
N ILE A 22 1.76 -14.08 9.57
CA ILE A 22 0.64 -14.94 9.98
C ILE A 22 -0.31 -15.05 8.79
N ASP A 23 -0.82 -16.24 8.53
CA ASP A 23 -1.71 -16.55 7.40
C ASP A 23 -1.16 -16.14 6.02
N SER A 24 0.16 -16.22 5.82
CA SER A 24 0.81 -15.83 4.57
C SER A 24 0.38 -16.68 3.38
N GLU A 25 -0.09 -17.90 3.61
CA GLU A 25 -0.62 -18.79 2.58
C GLU A 25 -1.84 -18.22 1.87
N LYS A 26 -2.59 -17.30 2.51
CA LYS A 26 -3.70 -16.58 1.85
C LYS A 26 -3.22 -15.70 0.70
N ILE A 27 -2.04 -15.09 0.85
CA ILE A 27 -1.38 -14.30 -0.20
C ILE A 27 -0.93 -15.22 -1.34
N GLU A 28 -0.38 -16.38 -1.01
CA GLU A 28 0.17 -17.33 -1.98
C GLU A 28 -0.92 -18.02 -2.82
N LYS A 29 -2.14 -18.17 -2.28
CA LYS A 29 -3.27 -18.77 -2.99
C LYS A 29 -3.95 -17.82 -3.99
N LEU A 30 -3.79 -16.51 -3.85
CA LEU A 30 -4.47 -15.52 -4.70
C LEU A 30 -3.54 -14.98 -5.79
N PRO A 31 -3.83 -15.20 -7.09
CA PRO A 31 -2.97 -14.73 -8.17
C PRO A 31 -2.89 -13.20 -8.22
N GLN A 32 -3.97 -12.52 -7.82
CA GLN A 32 -4.07 -11.07 -7.79
C GLN A 32 -5.09 -10.62 -6.72
N TYR A 33 -4.85 -9.47 -6.09
CA TYR A 33 -5.68 -8.97 -4.99
C TYR A 33 -5.51 -7.46 -4.76
N ILE A 34 -6.44 -6.91 -3.98
CA ILE A 34 -6.39 -5.54 -3.44
C ILE A 34 -5.85 -5.60 -2.02
N ILE A 35 -4.66 -5.06 -1.79
CA ILE A 35 -4.03 -4.95 -0.47
C ILE A 35 -4.69 -3.78 0.28
N ALA A 36 -5.17 -4.02 1.50
CA ALA A 36 -5.77 -3.00 2.35
C ALA A 36 -5.12 -2.96 3.73
N PHE A 37 -4.57 -1.83 4.14
CA PHE A 37 -4.06 -1.64 5.49
C PHE A 37 -4.27 -0.20 5.97
N TRP A 38 -4.41 0.02 7.27
CA TRP A 38 -4.54 1.38 7.82
C TRP A 38 -3.30 2.22 7.57
N HIS A 39 -3.45 3.53 7.31
CA HIS A 39 -2.34 4.43 7.00
C HIS A 39 -1.15 4.32 7.98
N GLU A 40 -1.43 4.11 9.27
CA GLU A 40 -0.41 3.97 10.32
C GLU A 40 0.52 2.75 10.17
N HIS A 41 0.10 1.73 9.41
CA HIS A 41 0.92 0.54 9.15
C HIS A 41 1.87 0.74 7.96
N LEU A 42 1.80 1.85 7.22
CA LEU A 42 2.52 2.06 5.96
C LEU A 42 4.00 1.69 6.00
N VAL A 43 4.72 2.17 7.01
CA VAL A 43 6.17 1.91 7.16
C VAL A 43 6.43 0.42 7.27
N MET A 44 5.62 -0.29 8.04
CA MET A 44 5.74 -1.73 8.30
C MET A 44 5.06 -2.61 7.26
N MET A 45 4.45 -2.01 6.24
CA MET A 45 3.91 -2.73 5.10
C MET A 45 4.87 -2.70 3.91
N LEU A 46 5.82 -1.75 3.85
CA LEU A 46 6.76 -1.59 2.73
C LEU A 46 7.64 -2.83 2.44
N HIS A 47 7.99 -3.59 3.47
CA HIS A 47 8.90 -4.73 3.35
C HIS A 47 8.20 -6.08 3.58
N SER A 48 6.85 -6.11 3.56
CA SER A 48 6.12 -7.38 3.63
C SER A 48 6.18 -8.12 2.29
N ARG A 49 5.86 -9.42 2.32
CA ARG A 49 5.92 -10.31 1.16
C ARG A 49 4.62 -10.25 0.37
N TYR A 50 4.62 -9.46 -0.69
CA TYR A 50 3.51 -9.35 -1.64
C TYR A 50 3.92 -9.86 -3.02
N ARG A 51 2.92 -10.30 -3.80
CA ARG A 51 3.09 -10.58 -5.23
C ARG A 51 3.27 -9.28 -5.99
N ARG A 52 4.21 -9.29 -6.93
CA ARG A 52 4.50 -8.17 -7.86
C ARG A 52 3.85 -8.45 -9.22
N PRO A 53 3.53 -7.42 -10.02
CA PRO A 53 3.73 -5.98 -9.78
C PRO A 53 2.70 -5.38 -8.79
N ILE A 54 3.02 -4.23 -8.20
CA ILE A 54 2.15 -3.52 -7.24
C ILE A 54 1.99 -2.06 -7.67
N ARG A 55 0.77 -1.53 -7.57
CA ARG A 55 0.50 -0.10 -7.70
C ARG A 55 -0.29 0.45 -6.52
N VAL A 56 0.16 1.58 -5.97
CA VAL A 56 -0.46 2.25 -4.81
C VAL A 56 -0.95 3.65 -5.18
N MET A 57 -2.02 4.10 -4.53
CA MET A 57 -2.45 5.50 -4.64
C MET A 57 -1.60 6.38 -3.72
N VAL A 58 -1.03 7.47 -4.26
CA VAL A 58 -0.26 8.45 -3.48
C VAL A 58 -0.76 9.86 -3.78
N SER A 59 -0.97 10.68 -2.74
CA SER A 59 -1.50 12.04 -2.90
C SER A 59 -0.55 12.94 -3.71
N ARG A 60 -1.11 13.97 -4.36
CA ARG A 60 -0.37 14.99 -5.13
C ARG A 60 0.24 16.10 -4.25
N SER A 61 0.50 15.83 -2.97
CA SER A 61 1.18 16.78 -2.08
C SER A 61 2.70 16.68 -2.22
N LYS A 62 3.42 17.67 -1.68
CA LYS A 62 4.89 17.63 -1.55
C LYS A 62 5.34 16.39 -0.77
N ASP A 63 4.66 16.08 0.34
CA ASP A 63 4.91 14.86 1.12
C ASP A 63 4.66 13.59 0.30
N GLY A 64 3.63 13.61 -0.54
CA GLY A 64 3.33 12.53 -1.47
C GLY A 64 4.40 12.33 -2.54
N GLU A 65 5.13 13.36 -2.95
CA GLU A 65 6.29 13.20 -3.86
C GLU A 65 7.44 12.47 -3.15
N TYR A 66 7.72 12.80 -1.88
CA TYR A 66 8.73 12.08 -1.10
C TYR A 66 8.38 10.60 -0.92
N VAL A 67 7.11 10.31 -0.61
CA VAL A 67 6.63 8.93 -0.48
C VAL A 67 6.70 8.19 -1.81
N ALA A 68 6.34 8.83 -2.94
CA ALA A 68 6.47 8.22 -4.25
C ALA A 68 7.92 7.92 -4.64
N GLY A 69 8.85 8.82 -4.32
CA GLY A 69 10.28 8.58 -4.48
C GLY A 69 10.78 7.43 -3.59
N ALA A 70 10.26 7.27 -2.37
CA ALA A 70 10.61 6.14 -1.54
C ALA A 70 10.11 4.81 -2.14
N PHE A 71 8.87 4.79 -2.66
CA PHE A 71 8.26 3.59 -3.26
C PHE A 71 9.01 3.05 -4.49
N SER A 72 9.67 3.90 -5.28
CA SER A 72 10.46 3.44 -6.42
C SER A 72 11.65 2.56 -6.02
N HIS A 73 12.15 2.68 -4.78
CA HIS A 73 13.18 1.80 -4.22
C HIS A 73 12.64 0.44 -3.72
N TYR A 74 11.34 0.21 -3.84
CA TYR A 74 10.63 -1.01 -3.44
C TYR A 74 9.84 -1.65 -4.59
N ASP A 75 10.13 -1.29 -5.85
CA ASP A 75 9.40 -1.78 -7.04
C ASP A 75 7.88 -1.63 -6.91
N VAL A 76 7.45 -0.50 -6.33
CA VAL A 76 6.04 -0.12 -6.19
C VAL A 76 5.77 1.07 -7.09
N ASP A 77 4.86 0.88 -8.04
CA ASP A 77 4.38 1.97 -8.89
C ASP A 77 3.34 2.82 -8.17
N VAL A 78 3.17 4.07 -8.62
CA VAL A 78 2.24 5.01 -8.00
C VAL A 78 1.19 5.54 -8.98
N SER A 79 -0.06 5.61 -8.53
CA SER A 79 -1.12 6.41 -9.17
C SER A 79 -1.35 7.68 -8.35
N ARG A 80 -1.15 8.86 -8.97
CA ARG A 80 -1.13 10.15 -8.26
C ARG A 80 -2.52 10.73 -8.02
N GLY A 81 -3.00 10.72 -6.78
CA GLY A 81 -4.25 11.35 -6.33
C GLY A 81 -4.64 10.99 -4.90
N SER A 82 -5.71 11.62 -4.40
CA SER A 82 -6.30 11.39 -3.08
C SER A 82 -7.77 11.79 -3.09
N THR A 83 -8.49 11.50 -2.01
CA THR A 83 -9.89 11.94 -1.82
C THR A 83 -10.06 13.46 -1.88
N THR A 84 -8.99 14.24 -1.64
CA THR A 84 -9.02 15.71 -1.72
C THR A 84 -8.66 16.25 -3.10
N ARG A 85 -7.80 15.56 -3.86
CA ARG A 85 -7.30 16.05 -5.16
C ARG A 85 -6.96 14.90 -6.09
N GLY A 86 -7.60 14.85 -7.25
CA GLY A 86 -7.29 13.88 -8.31
C GLY A 86 -7.65 12.42 -7.98
N GLY A 87 -8.49 12.18 -6.96
CA GLY A 87 -8.87 10.83 -6.52
C GLY A 87 -9.48 9.98 -7.61
N THR A 88 -10.40 10.52 -8.41
CA THR A 88 -11.02 9.79 -9.53
C THR A 88 -10.00 9.35 -10.57
N ALA A 89 -9.07 10.23 -10.95
CA ALA A 89 -8.03 9.91 -11.92
C ALA A 89 -7.07 8.83 -11.37
N ALA A 90 -6.70 8.92 -10.09
CA ALA A 90 -5.85 7.93 -9.45
C ALA A 90 -6.55 6.58 -9.30
N LEU A 91 -7.84 6.56 -8.95
CA LEU A 91 -8.64 5.35 -8.88
C LEU A 91 -8.73 4.65 -10.24
N ARG A 92 -8.99 5.41 -11.32
CA ARG A 92 -8.94 4.86 -12.69
C ARG A 92 -7.56 4.31 -13.04
N GLY A 93 -6.48 4.97 -12.60
CA GLY A 93 -5.11 4.49 -12.77
C GLY A 93 -4.86 3.15 -12.08
N LEU A 94 -5.35 2.99 -10.84
CA LEU A 94 -5.30 1.72 -10.12
C LEU A 94 -6.12 0.63 -10.81
N ILE A 95 -7.38 0.91 -11.18
CA ILE A 95 -8.24 -0.06 -11.87
C ILE A 95 -7.60 -0.51 -13.19
N ARG A 96 -6.98 0.41 -13.95
CA ARG A 96 -6.26 0.07 -15.18
C ARG A 96 -5.06 -0.85 -14.89
N ALA A 97 -4.26 -0.53 -13.88
CA ALA A 97 -3.11 -1.36 -13.51
C ALA A 97 -3.53 -2.75 -13.02
N ALA A 98 -4.64 -2.82 -12.26
CA ALA A 98 -5.24 -4.09 -11.88
C ALA A 98 -5.66 -4.92 -13.09
N ARG A 99 -6.32 -4.33 -14.08
CA ARG A 99 -6.65 -5.03 -15.33
C ARG A 99 -5.43 -5.46 -16.15
N GLN A 100 -4.26 -4.89 -15.88
CA GLN A 100 -2.98 -5.24 -16.48
C GLN A 100 -2.16 -6.22 -15.61
N GLY A 101 -2.76 -6.80 -14.56
CA GLY A 101 -2.11 -7.81 -13.72
C GLY A 101 -1.39 -7.28 -12.48
N SER A 102 -1.47 -5.98 -12.16
CA SER A 102 -0.90 -5.44 -10.92
C SER A 102 -1.78 -5.69 -9.71
N ASN A 103 -1.20 -6.10 -8.59
CA ASN A 103 -1.87 -5.94 -7.29
C ASN A 103 -2.01 -4.44 -6.99
N ILE A 104 -3.10 -4.04 -6.35
CA ILE A 104 -3.33 -2.63 -6.01
C ILE A 104 -3.43 -2.43 -4.51
N VAL A 105 -2.92 -1.30 -4.02
CA VAL A 105 -2.85 -1.00 -2.58
C VAL A 105 -3.73 0.19 -2.25
N PHE A 106 -4.53 0.03 -1.19
CA PHE A 106 -5.27 1.09 -0.56
C PHE A 106 -4.89 1.21 0.92
N THR A 107 -4.77 2.45 1.35
CA THR A 107 -4.85 2.83 2.75
C THR A 107 -6.22 3.48 2.98
N PRO A 108 -7.26 2.69 3.35
CA PRO A 108 -8.64 3.08 3.11
C PRO A 108 -9.13 4.23 4.01
N ASP A 109 -8.43 4.55 5.10
CA ASP A 109 -8.72 5.70 5.97
C ASP A 109 -8.29 7.06 5.39
N GLY A 110 -7.47 7.08 4.34
CA GLY A 110 -6.96 8.33 3.74
C GLY A 110 -5.99 9.11 4.65
N PRO A 111 -5.14 9.98 4.08
CA PRO A 111 -4.12 10.71 4.85
C PRO A 111 -4.71 11.71 5.86
N LYS A 112 -5.95 12.16 5.63
CA LYS A 112 -6.68 13.07 6.53
C LYS A 112 -7.59 12.35 7.52
N GLY A 113 -7.61 11.02 7.50
CA GLY A 113 -8.52 10.23 8.32
C GLY A 113 -10.01 10.46 7.98
N PRO A 114 -10.92 10.20 8.93
CA PRO A 114 -10.63 9.77 10.31
C PRO A 114 -9.94 8.40 10.39
N ARG A 115 -9.09 8.23 11.42
CA ARG A 115 -8.25 7.03 11.61
C ARG A 115 -9.12 5.77 11.66
N ARG A 116 -8.73 4.74 10.89
CA ARG A 116 -9.43 3.44 10.83
C ARG A 116 -10.89 3.51 10.39
N ILE A 117 -11.27 4.53 9.64
CA ILE A 117 -12.60 4.63 9.00
C ILE A 117 -12.41 4.49 7.49
N ALA A 118 -12.80 3.33 6.96
CA ALA A 118 -12.62 3.01 5.55
C ALA A 118 -13.48 3.91 4.64
N LYS A 119 -12.91 4.29 3.50
CA LYS A 119 -13.57 5.08 2.45
C LYS A 119 -13.94 4.20 1.27
N GLU A 120 -14.98 4.61 0.55
CA GLU A 120 -15.62 3.80 -0.51
C GLU A 120 -14.70 3.45 -1.69
N GLY A 121 -13.63 4.21 -1.92
CA GLY A 121 -12.73 4.03 -3.06
C GLY A 121 -12.16 2.61 -3.19
N ILE A 122 -11.95 1.91 -2.07
CA ILE A 122 -11.51 0.51 -2.09
C ILE A 122 -12.60 -0.45 -2.58
N VAL A 123 -13.86 -0.23 -2.16
CA VAL A 123 -15.01 -1.04 -2.57
C VAL A 123 -15.31 -0.80 -4.04
N MET A 124 -15.25 0.45 -4.49
CA MET A 124 -15.40 0.80 -5.91
C MET A 124 -14.33 0.13 -6.77
N ALA A 125 -13.08 0.08 -6.30
CA ALA A 125 -12.00 -0.64 -7.00
C ALA A 125 -12.27 -2.14 -7.06
N ALA A 126 -12.70 -2.76 -5.96
CA ALA A 126 -13.04 -4.18 -5.90
C ALA A 126 -14.17 -4.52 -6.88
N GLN A 127 -15.26 -3.75 -6.87
CA GLN A 127 -16.39 -3.93 -7.80
C GLN A 127 -15.96 -3.78 -9.27
N ALA A 128 -15.11 -2.80 -9.58
CA ALA A 128 -14.70 -2.52 -10.97
C ALA A 128 -13.67 -3.51 -11.54
N THR A 129 -12.99 -4.27 -10.67
CA THR A 129 -11.91 -5.20 -11.04
C THR A 129 -12.27 -6.67 -10.80
N GLY A 130 -13.25 -6.95 -9.94
CA GLY A 130 -13.57 -8.30 -9.47
C GLY A 130 -12.54 -8.88 -8.49
N LEU A 131 -11.53 -8.09 -8.08
CA LEU A 131 -10.47 -8.58 -7.22
C LEU A 131 -10.89 -8.64 -5.75
N PRO A 132 -10.47 -9.68 -5.01
CA PRO A 132 -10.72 -9.77 -3.58
C PRO A 132 -9.93 -8.68 -2.82
N ILE A 133 -10.56 -8.11 -1.79
CA ILE A 133 -9.88 -7.25 -0.82
C ILE A 133 -9.21 -8.17 0.21
N LEU A 134 -7.90 -8.00 0.39
CA LEU A 134 -7.10 -8.68 1.39
C LEU A 134 -6.67 -7.67 2.48
N PRO A 135 -7.35 -7.65 3.63
CA PRO A 135 -6.94 -6.83 4.77
C PRO A 135 -5.66 -7.37 5.39
N ILE A 136 -4.69 -6.48 5.62
CA ILE A 136 -3.41 -6.80 6.24
C ILE A 136 -3.15 -5.80 7.36
N ALA A 137 -2.64 -6.30 8.47
CA ALA A 137 -2.31 -5.50 9.64
C ALA A 137 -0.88 -5.78 10.11
N PHE A 138 -0.31 -4.80 10.79
CA PHE A 138 0.94 -4.95 11.52
C PHE A 138 0.67 -4.87 13.02
N SER A 139 1.39 -5.66 13.79
CA SER A 139 1.44 -5.56 15.25
C SER A 139 2.87 -5.83 15.72
N ALA A 140 3.27 -5.18 16.81
CA ALA A 140 4.57 -5.35 17.42
C ALA A 140 4.42 -5.49 18.94
N LYS A 141 5.29 -6.31 19.53
CA LYS A 141 5.45 -6.44 20.98
C LYS A 141 6.93 -6.37 21.34
N LYS A 142 7.23 -5.91 22.56
CA LYS A 142 8.60 -6.00 23.09
C LYS A 142 8.99 -7.48 23.19
N LYS A 143 10.29 -7.74 22.99
CA LYS A 143 10.85 -9.06 23.29
C LYS A 143 10.74 -9.24 24.81
N SER A 144 9.92 -10.20 25.22
CA SER A 144 9.86 -10.66 26.62
C SER A 144 11.16 -11.36 26.99
#